data_AF-A0A2P5Z827-F1
#
_entry.id   AF-A0A2P5Z827-F1
#
_cell.length_a   1.000
_cell.length_b   1.000
_cell.length_c   1.000
_cell.angle_alpha   90.00
_cell.angle_beta   90.00
_cell.angle_gamma   90.00
#
_symmetry.space_group_name_H-M   'P 1'
#
loop_
_entity.id
_entity.type
_entity.pdbx_description
1 polymer ?
#
loop_
_entity_poly.entity_id
_entity_poly.type
_entity_poly.pdbx_seq_one_letter_code
_entity_poly.pdbx_strand_id
1 'polypeptide(L)' 'MSDPAANADPRPQAPLPPAPSDCCDSGCPLCVYDLYHEELERYRQALAAWQLRHPGADADG' A
#
# COMPACT_ATOMS: atom_id res chain seq x y z
N MET A 1 -6.24 11.35 -26.09
CA MET A 1 -6.73 11.73 -24.75
C MET A 1 -5.69 11.20 -23.77
N SER A 2 -4.73 12.03 -23.39
CA SER A 2 -3.74 11.68 -22.38
C SER A 2 -4.22 12.30 -21.07
N ASP A 3 -4.59 11.45 -20.12
CA ASP A 3 -5.02 11.89 -18.80
C ASP A 3 -3.80 12.51 -18.05
N PRO A 4 -3.83 13.80 -17.69
CA PRO A 4 -2.70 14.46 -17.04
C PRO A 4 -2.40 13.89 -15.65
N ALA A 5 -3.28 13.07 -15.05
CA ALA A 5 -3.02 12.41 -13.78
C ALA A 5 -2.01 11.25 -13.89
N ALA A 6 -1.70 10.75 -15.10
CA ALA A 6 -0.63 9.76 -15.28
C ALA A 6 0.77 10.30 -14.94
N ASN A 7 0.93 11.63 -14.85
CA ASN A 7 2.15 12.31 -14.38
C ASN A 7 2.07 12.79 -12.92
N ALA A 8 0.92 12.62 -12.25
CA ALA A 8 0.80 12.94 -10.84
C ALA A 8 1.31 11.71 -10.08
N ASP A 9 2.50 11.81 -9.48
CA ASP A 9 3.06 10.81 -8.56
C ASP A 9 2.05 10.60 -7.42
N PRO A 10 1.15 9.60 -7.52
CA PRO A 10 -0.02 9.55 -6.68
C PRO A 10 0.38 8.92 -5.36
N ARG A 11 -0.31 9.31 -4.28
CA ARG A 11 -0.03 8.75 -2.96
C ARG A 11 -0.20 7.22 -3.04
N PRO A 12 0.78 6.43 -2.60
CA PRO A 12 0.61 5.00 -2.56
C PRO A 12 -0.58 4.65 -1.66
N GLN A 13 -1.29 3.58 -2.00
CA GLN A 13 -2.45 3.12 -1.25
C GLN A 13 -2.05 1.98 -0.32
N ALA A 14 -2.51 2.03 0.93
CA ALA A 14 -2.25 0.95 1.88
C ALA A 14 -2.96 -0.34 1.42
N PRO A 15 -2.31 -1.51 1.53
CA PRO A 15 -2.98 -2.77 1.26
C PRO A 15 -4.14 -2.96 2.24
N LEU A 16 -5.22 -3.57 1.77
CA LEU A 16 -6.37 -3.92 2.61
C LEU A 16 -5.97 -5.10 3.51
N PRO A 17 -6.25 -5.06 4.83
CA PRO A 17 -5.98 -6.20 5.69
C PRO A 17 -6.80 -7.42 5.23
N PRO A 18 -6.20 -8.61 5.20
CA PRO A 18 -6.92 -9.83 4.83
C PRO A 18 -8.00 -10.16 5.86
N ALA A 19 -9.09 -10.76 5.42
CA ALA A 19 -10.12 -11.23 6.33
C ALA A 19 -9.65 -12.51 7.05
N PRO A 20 -10.15 -12.81 8.27
CA PRO A 20 -9.86 -14.07 8.92
C PRO A 20 -10.31 -15.29 8.10
N SER A 21 -11.32 -15.12 7.23
CA SER A 21 -11.76 -16.15 6.28
C SER A 21 -10.82 -16.38 5.10
N ASP A 22 -9.92 -15.44 4.79
CA ASP A 22 -8.87 -15.63 3.77
C ASP A 22 -7.70 -16.47 4.31
N CYS A 23 -7.57 -16.53 5.64
CA CYS A 23 -6.64 -17.45 6.28
C CYS A 23 -7.19 -18.87 6.14
N CYS A 24 -6.43 -19.75 5.48
CA CYS A 24 -6.86 -21.14 5.27
C CYS A 24 -6.98 -21.92 6.60
N ASP A 25 -6.34 -21.44 7.69
CA ASP A 25 -6.33 -22.00 9.07
C ASP A 25 -6.02 -23.52 9.19
N SER A 26 -5.73 -24.18 8.08
CA SER A 26 -5.64 -25.63 7.92
C SER A 26 -4.25 -26.08 7.48
N GLY A 27 -3.24 -25.21 7.62
CA GLY A 27 -1.85 -25.53 7.28
C GLY A 27 -1.42 -25.18 5.85
N CYS A 28 -2.01 -24.14 5.23
CA CYS A 28 -1.47 -23.62 3.98
C CYS A 28 0.00 -23.21 4.16
N PRO A 29 0.88 -23.53 3.20
CA PRO A 29 2.29 -23.15 3.27
C PRO A 29 2.51 -21.63 3.13
N LEU A 30 1.49 -20.89 2.69
CA LEU A 30 1.54 -19.44 2.50
C LEU A 30 0.52 -18.77 3.42
N CYS A 31 1.02 -18.02 4.42
CA CYS A 31 0.19 -17.24 5.31
C CYS A 31 -0.20 -15.92 4.63
N VAL A 32 -1.50 -15.65 4.54
CA VAL A 32 -2.00 -14.39 3.97
C VAL A 32 -1.56 -13.16 4.78
N TYR A 33 -1.38 -13.33 6.10
CA TYR A 33 -0.88 -12.27 6.96
C TYR A 33 0.59 -11.96 6.69
N ASP A 34 1.42 -12.97 6.43
CA ASP A 34 2.84 -12.75 6.10
C ASP A 34 2.96 -11.96 4.79
N LEU A 35 2.23 -12.38 3.75
CA LEU A 35 2.15 -11.64 2.49
C LEU A 35 1.65 -10.20 2.70
N TYR A 36 0.61 -10.02 3.51
CA TYR A 36 0.09 -8.70 3.84
C TYR A 36 1.15 -7.83 4.52
N HIS A 37 1.92 -8.39 5.44
CA HIS A 37 2.98 -7.68 6.14
C HIS A 37 4.10 -7.25 5.17
N GLU A 38 4.54 -8.14 4.27
CA GLU A 38 5.55 -7.82 3.25
C GLU A 38 5.08 -6.72 2.28
N GLU A 39 3.81 -6.75 1.85
CA GLU A 39 3.21 -5.68 1.05
C GLU A 39 3.09 -4.38 1.85
N LEU A 40 2.72 -4.46 3.14
CA LEU A 40 2.60 -3.31 4.02
C LEU A 40 3.95 -2.62 4.26
N GLU A 41 5.04 -3.39 4.37
CA GLU A 41 6.39 -2.85 4.47
C GLU A 41 6.79 -2.10 3.20
N ARG A 42 6.55 -2.69 2.02
CA ARG A 42 6.76 -2.02 0.73
C ARG A 42 5.93 -0.75 0.60
N TYR A 43 4.67 -0.80 1.01
CA TYR A 43 3.79 0.37 1.07
C TYR A 43 4.38 1.48 1.94
N ARG A 44 4.84 1.15 3.16
CA ARG A 44 5.43 2.14 4.08
C ARG A 44 6.67 2.81 3.49
N GLN A 45 7.54 2.05 2.83
CA GLN A 45 8.72 2.58 2.15
C GLN A 45 8.32 3.51 0.99
N ALA A 46 7.37 3.09 0.16
CA ALA A 46 6.86 3.91 -0.93
C ALA A 46 6.20 5.20 -0.41
N LEU A 47 5.43 5.11 0.67
CA LEU A 47 4.75 6.26 1.29
C LEU A 47 5.76 7.25 1.86
N ALA A 48 6.80 6.78 2.54
CA ALA A 48 7.86 7.65 3.05
C ALA A 48 8.58 8.37 1.90
N ALA A 49 8.93 7.66 0.83
CA ALA A 49 9.54 8.26 -0.35
C ALA A 49 8.61 9.28 -1.02
N TRP A 50 7.30 8.98 -1.09
CA TRP A 50 6.29 9.88 -1.61
C TRP A 50 6.16 11.15 -0.77
N GLN A 51 6.10 11.04 0.55
CA GLN A 51 6.02 12.18 1.48
C GLN A 51 7.21 13.13 1.33
N LEU A 52 8.42 12.59 1.09
CA LEU A 52 9.61 13.41 0.82
C LEU A 52 9.49 14.21 -0.50
N ARG A 53 8.81 13.66 -1.51
CA ARG A 53 8.54 14.35 -2.78
C ARG A 53 7.34 15.30 -2.70
N HIS A 54 6.42 15.08 -1.76
CA HIS A 54 5.17 15.81 -1.59
C HIS A 54 5.05 16.48 -0.20
N PRO A 55 5.92 17.45 0.14
CA PRO A 55 5.95 18.11 1.46
C PRO A 55 4.76 19.07 1.74
N GLY A 56 3.78 19.15 0.84
CA GLY A 56 2.57 19.97 0.99
C GLY A 56 1.27 19.19 0.84
N ALA A 57 1.33 17.87 0.65
CA ALA A 57 0.12 17.05 0.54
C ALA A 57 -0.55 16.77 1.89
N ASP A 58 0.11 17.10 2.99
CA ASP A 58 -0.44 17.16 4.35
C ASP A 58 -1.18 18.48 4.65
N ALA A 59 -0.97 19.53 3.83
CA ALA A 59 -1.53 20.87 4.04
C ALA A 59 -2.85 21.14 3.29
N ASP A 60 -3.25 20.25 2.37
CA ASP A 60 -4.52 20.30 1.63
C ASP A 60 -5.47 19.21 2.18
N GLY A 61 -5.90 19.38 3.42
CA GLY A 61 -6.84 18.50 4.12
C GLY A 61 -7.77 19.29 5.03
#